data_AF-A0A349FE01-F1
#
_entry.id   AF-A0A349FE01-F1
#
_cell.length_a   1.000
_cell.length_b   1.000
_cell.length_c   1.000
_cell.angle_alpha   90.00
_cell.angle_beta   90.00
_cell.angle_gamma   90.00
#
_symmetry.space_group_name_H-M   'P 1'
#
loop_
_entity.id
_entity.type
_entity.pdbx_description
1 polymer ?
#
loop_
_entity_poly.entity_id
_entity_poly.type
_entity_poly.pdbx_seq_one_letter_code
_entity_poly.pdbx_strand_id
1 'polypeptide(L)'
;MLKHIDPLLNAELLFALQNMGHGDRLAIVDANFPARSHAQFCHVSLPGVNASQVLSSVLKHFPLDAFTETPMWIMAEDGSVQLTDAASDFIKVKQDSEEAEYATELMVRQEFYTATRGCQLVISTNDMRPYACMILQKGVIFD
;
A
#
# COMPACT_ATOMS: atom_id res chain seq x y z
N MET A 1 -5.46 2.92 -21.78
CA MET A 1 -4.49 4.00 -21.55
C MET A 1 -5.21 5.32 -21.52
N LEU A 2 -5.10 6.06 -20.42
CA LEU A 2 -5.71 7.38 -20.22
C LEU A 2 -4.61 8.44 -20.12
N LYS A 3 -4.91 9.70 -20.45
CA LYS A 3 -3.98 10.80 -20.24
C LYS A 3 -3.80 11.04 -18.74
N HIS A 4 -2.58 11.29 -18.30
CA HIS A 4 -2.23 11.64 -16.91
C HIS A 4 -2.52 10.57 -15.83
N ILE A 5 -2.88 9.34 -16.23
CA ILE A 5 -3.03 8.20 -15.32
C ILE A 5 -1.91 7.20 -15.60
N ASP A 6 -1.29 6.69 -14.55
CA ASP A 6 -0.24 5.69 -14.67
C ASP A 6 -0.77 4.40 -15.36
N PRO A 7 -0.13 3.86 -16.42
CA PRO A 7 -0.53 2.62 -17.06
C PRO A 7 -0.72 1.43 -16.11
N LEU A 8 0.00 1.42 -14.99
CA LEU A 8 -0.09 0.37 -13.98
C LEU A 8 -1.48 0.31 -13.34
N LEU A 9 -2.16 1.46 -13.25
CA LEU A 9 -3.53 1.54 -12.75
C LEU A 9 -4.52 1.12 -13.83
N ASN A 10 -4.71 -0.20 -13.94
CA ASN A 10 -5.70 -0.79 -14.84
C ASN A 10 -7.14 -0.43 -14.40
N ALA A 11 -8.13 -0.77 -15.22
CA ALA A 11 -9.53 -0.39 -14.97
C ALA A 11 -10.07 -0.91 -13.63
N GLU A 12 -9.70 -2.12 -13.23
CA GLU A 12 -10.12 -2.73 -11.97
C GLU A 12 -9.51 -2.00 -10.77
N LEU A 13 -8.22 -1.70 -10.82
CA LEU A 13 -7.53 -0.98 -9.76
C LEU A 13 -8.03 0.45 -9.62
N LEU A 14 -8.23 1.18 -10.74
CA LEU A 14 -8.82 2.52 -10.71
C LEU A 14 -10.22 2.50 -10.09
N PHE A 15 -11.05 1.54 -10.48
CA PHE A 15 -12.39 1.38 -9.90
C PHE A 15 -12.30 1.12 -8.39
N ALA A 16 -11.44 0.22 -7.94
CA ALA A 16 -11.27 -0.09 -6.53
C ALA A 16 -10.81 1.14 -5.73
N LEU A 17 -9.77 1.85 -6.19
CA LEU A 17 -9.25 3.06 -5.54
C LEU A 17 -10.30 4.17 -5.46
N GLN A 18 -11.10 4.36 -6.52
CA GLN A 18 -12.14 5.38 -6.60
C GLN A 18 -13.32 5.08 -5.66
N ASN A 19 -13.67 3.80 -5.46
CA ASN A 19 -14.77 3.39 -4.57
C ASN A 19 -14.40 3.45 -3.08
N MET A 20 -13.11 3.50 -2.74
CA MET A 20 -12.69 3.67 -1.34
C MET A 20 -13.09 5.05 -0.81
N GLY A 21 -13.62 5.10 0.41
CA GLY A 21 -13.90 6.32 1.18
C GLY A 21 -12.72 6.75 2.05
N HIS A 22 -12.85 7.90 2.69
CA HIS A 22 -11.90 8.34 3.72
C HIS A 22 -11.87 7.34 4.89
N GLY A 23 -10.66 7.00 5.36
CA GLY A 23 -10.42 6.04 6.42
C GLY A 23 -10.34 4.58 5.94
N ASP A 24 -10.77 4.29 4.71
CA ASP A 24 -10.56 2.98 4.10
C ASP A 24 -9.06 2.71 3.90
N ARG A 25 -8.69 1.44 3.99
CA ARG A 25 -7.30 1.00 3.89
C ARG A 25 -7.11 0.09 2.69
N LEU A 26 -5.97 0.25 2.02
CA LEU A 26 -5.49 -0.72 1.03
C LEU A 26 -4.16 -1.32 1.49
N ALA A 27 -3.94 -2.58 1.13
CA ALA A 27 -2.65 -3.26 1.32
C ALA A 27 -1.98 -3.49 -0.03
N ILE A 28 -0.69 -3.21 -0.14
CA ILE A 28 0.16 -3.66 -1.25
C ILE A 28 1.08 -4.72 -0.68
N VAL A 29 1.06 -5.92 -1.26
CA VAL A 29 1.73 -7.09 -0.68
C VAL A 29 2.64 -7.81 -1.68
N ASP A 30 3.67 -8.43 -1.13
CA ASP A 30 4.69 -9.16 -1.88
C ASP A 30 4.19 -10.49 -2.45
N ALA A 31 5.06 -11.19 -3.16
CA ALA A 31 4.75 -12.47 -3.82
C ALA A 31 4.46 -13.63 -2.85
N ASN A 32 4.94 -13.53 -1.61
CA ASN A 32 4.81 -14.57 -0.59
C ASN A 32 3.62 -14.32 0.36
N PHE A 33 3.08 -13.11 0.37
CA PHE A 33 1.96 -12.77 1.21
C PHE A 33 0.71 -13.58 0.81
N PRO A 34 -0.05 -14.13 1.77
CA PRO A 34 -1.27 -14.90 1.51
C PRO A 34 -2.46 -14.01 1.12
N ALA A 35 -2.33 -13.25 0.02
CA ALA A 35 -3.26 -12.18 -0.37
C ALA A 35 -4.70 -12.68 -0.54
N ARG A 36 -4.89 -13.79 -1.26
CA ARG A 36 -6.21 -14.35 -1.55
C ARG A 36 -7.00 -14.74 -0.30
N SER A 37 -6.33 -15.22 0.75
CA SER A 37 -7.03 -15.62 2.00
C SER A 37 -7.21 -14.47 2.99
N HIS A 38 -6.58 -13.32 2.75
CA HIS A 38 -6.66 -12.13 3.61
C HIS A 38 -7.50 -11.00 2.99
N ALA A 39 -7.70 -11.01 1.68
CA ALA A 39 -8.58 -10.06 1.00
C ALA A 39 -10.05 -10.40 1.25
N GLN A 40 -10.71 -9.68 2.15
CA GLN A 40 -12.13 -9.89 2.46
C GLN A 40 -13.08 -9.20 1.48
N PHE A 41 -12.66 -8.06 0.91
CA PHE A 41 -13.52 -7.20 0.10
C PHE A 41 -13.13 -7.23 -1.38
N CYS A 42 -11.89 -6.83 -1.69
CA CYS A 42 -11.38 -6.80 -3.05
C CYS A 42 -9.91 -7.27 -3.09
N HIS A 43 -9.58 -8.10 -4.08
CA HIS A 43 -8.23 -8.54 -4.38
C HIS A 43 -7.91 -8.23 -5.83
N VAL A 44 -6.83 -7.46 -6.07
CA VAL A 44 -6.28 -7.20 -7.40
C VAL A 44 -4.89 -7.80 -7.50
N SER A 45 -4.59 -8.52 -8.57
CA SER A 45 -3.27 -9.09 -8.82
C SER A 45 -2.56 -8.35 -9.95
N LEU A 46 -1.36 -7.83 -9.66
CA LEU A 46 -0.52 -7.12 -10.62
C LEU A 46 0.80 -7.88 -10.83
N PRO A 47 0.85 -8.83 -11.78
CA PRO A 47 2.08 -9.55 -12.07
C PRO A 47 3.10 -8.67 -12.80
N GLY A 48 4.39 -9.00 -12.63
CA GLY A 48 5.49 -8.34 -13.35
C GLY A 48 5.93 -6.98 -12.79
N VAL A 49 5.38 -6.55 -11.64
CA VAL A 49 5.73 -5.30 -10.96
C VAL A 49 6.10 -5.58 -9.50
N ASN A 50 6.94 -4.70 -8.94
CA ASN A 50 7.30 -4.72 -7.52
C ASN A 50 6.41 -3.77 -6.69
N ALA A 51 6.41 -3.92 -5.38
CA ALA A 51 5.52 -3.16 -4.49
C ALA A 51 5.82 -1.66 -4.49
N SER A 52 7.08 -1.25 -4.67
CA SER A 52 7.50 0.15 -4.74
C SER A 52 6.95 0.85 -6.00
N GLN A 53 6.89 0.16 -7.13
CA GLN A 53 6.30 0.67 -8.38
C GLN A 53 4.78 0.87 -8.24
N VAL A 54 4.10 -0.08 -7.58
CA VAL A 54 2.67 0.04 -7.28
C VAL A 54 2.43 1.22 -6.34
N LEU A 55 3.22 1.35 -5.25
CA LEU A 55 3.13 2.47 -4.33
C LEU A 55 3.29 3.81 -5.05
N SER A 56 4.34 3.95 -5.87
CA SER A 56 4.59 5.18 -6.62
C SER A 56 3.42 5.55 -7.56
N SER A 57 2.76 4.55 -8.15
CA SER A 57 1.60 4.77 -9.01
C SER A 57 0.35 5.15 -8.21
N VAL A 58 0.14 4.50 -7.06
CA VAL A 58 -1.01 4.74 -6.17
C VAL A 58 -0.95 6.14 -5.56
N LEU A 59 0.21 6.56 -5.02
CA LEU A 59 0.35 7.87 -4.36
C LEU A 59 0.17 9.08 -5.30
N LYS A 60 0.20 8.89 -6.63
CA LYS A 60 -0.16 9.95 -7.59
C LYS A 60 -1.64 10.35 -7.54
N HIS A 61 -2.49 9.49 -6.99
CA HIS A 61 -3.94 9.64 -7.03
C HIS A 61 -4.64 9.30 -5.69
N PHE A 62 -3.87 8.86 -4.69
CA PHE A 62 -4.39 8.36 -3.43
C PHE A 62 -3.85 9.22 -2.27
N PRO A 63 -4.66 10.13 -1.72
CA PRO A 63 -4.23 10.97 -0.60
C PRO A 63 -4.07 10.12 0.66
N LEU A 64 -3.02 10.35 1.45
CA LEU A 64 -2.90 9.75 2.76
C LEU A 64 -3.73 10.52 3.79
N ASP A 65 -4.14 9.80 4.84
CA ASP A 65 -5.03 10.33 5.85
C ASP A 65 -4.33 11.27 6.85
N ALA A 66 -4.68 12.56 6.78
CA ALA A 66 -4.17 13.60 7.68
C ALA A 66 -4.83 13.61 9.08
N PHE A 67 -5.85 12.78 9.31
CA PHE A 67 -6.58 12.71 10.58
C PHE A 67 -6.13 11.54 11.48
N THR A 68 -5.07 10.83 11.09
CA THR A 68 -4.41 9.77 11.88
C THR A 68 -2.96 10.14 12.13
N GLU A 69 -2.41 9.68 13.25
CA GLU A 69 -0.98 9.86 13.56
C GLU A 69 -0.11 9.18 12.51
N THR A 70 -0.54 8.01 12.04
CA THR A 70 0.17 7.20 11.06
C THR A 70 -0.80 6.71 9.99
N PRO A 71 -0.69 7.18 8.72
CA PRO A 71 -1.50 6.69 7.61
C PRO A 71 -0.83 5.62 6.75
N MET A 72 0.44 5.29 7.03
CA MET A 72 1.20 4.27 6.30
C MET A 72 1.90 3.32 7.27
N TRP A 73 1.70 2.01 7.09
CA TRP A 73 2.37 0.96 7.86
C TRP A 73 3.13 0.03 6.94
N ILE A 74 4.33 -0.37 7.34
CA ILE A 74 5.17 -1.33 6.62
C ILE A 74 5.36 -2.56 7.49
N MET A 75 5.22 -3.75 6.92
CA MET A 75 5.46 -4.99 7.64
C MET A 75 6.95 -5.10 8.01
N ALA A 76 7.23 -5.37 9.28
CA ALA A 76 8.59 -5.57 9.78
C ALA A 76 8.88 -7.03 10.09
N GLU A 77 10.17 -7.36 10.13
CA GLU A 77 10.66 -8.63 10.61
C GLU A 77 10.45 -8.76 12.12
N ASP A 78 9.99 -9.95 12.54
CA ASP A 78 9.65 -10.21 13.94
C ASP A 78 10.91 -10.06 14.83
N GLY A 79 10.87 -9.10 15.76
CA GLY A 79 11.98 -8.84 16.69
C GLY A 79 13.11 -7.98 16.13
N SER A 80 12.96 -7.43 14.92
CA SER A 80 13.91 -6.50 14.31
C SER A 80 13.37 -5.07 14.33
N VAL A 81 14.26 -4.10 14.56
CA VAL A 81 13.98 -2.66 14.40
C VAL A 81 14.69 -2.08 13.17
N GLN A 82 15.37 -2.92 12.40
CA GLN A 82 16.09 -2.51 11.20
C GLN A 82 15.12 -2.41 10.02
N LEU A 83 15.31 -1.39 9.19
CA LEU A 83 14.59 -1.28 7.93
C LEU A 83 15.09 -2.35 6.97
N THR A 84 14.14 -3.04 6.32
CA THR A 84 14.44 -3.90 5.18
C THR A 84 14.72 -3.04 3.94
N ASP A 85 15.30 -3.64 2.90
CA ASP A 85 15.48 -2.97 1.61
C ASP A 85 14.15 -2.46 1.04
N ALA A 86 13.08 -3.27 1.17
CA ALA A 86 11.76 -2.89 0.72
C ALA A 86 11.19 -1.73 1.54
N ALA A 87 11.32 -1.76 2.87
CA ALA A 87 10.86 -0.68 3.73
C ALA A 87 11.57 0.65 3.42
N SER A 88 12.90 0.60 3.24
CA SER A 88 13.70 1.76 2.86
C SER A 88 13.25 2.35 1.52
N ASP A 89 12.98 1.50 0.53
CA ASP A 89 12.46 1.93 -0.77
C ASP A 89 11.07 2.54 -0.68
N PHE A 90 10.16 1.97 0.13
CA PHE A 90 8.81 2.51 0.30
C PHE A 90 8.83 3.89 0.94
N ILE A 91 9.66 4.09 1.96
CA ILE A 91 9.86 5.39 2.62
C ILE A 91 10.37 6.41 1.61
N LYS A 92 11.34 6.04 0.77
CA LYS A 92 11.86 6.92 -0.28
C LYS A 92 10.80 7.28 -1.31
N VAL A 93 10.02 6.30 -1.80
CA VAL A 93 8.93 6.57 -2.75
C VAL A 93 7.90 7.53 -2.16
N LYS A 94 7.56 7.40 -0.88
CA LYS A 94 6.66 8.33 -0.19
C LYS A 94 7.29 9.72 -0.05
N GLN A 95 8.57 9.81 0.32
CA GLN A 95 9.31 11.08 0.42
C GLN A 95 9.40 11.82 -0.91
N ASP A 96 9.46 11.10 -2.03
CA ASP A 96 9.49 11.66 -3.38
C ASP A 96 8.08 12.03 -3.92
N SER A 97 7.02 11.87 -3.11
CA SER A 97 5.63 12.16 -3.46
C SER A 97 5.08 13.39 -2.73
N GLU A 98 3.85 13.78 -3.02
CA GLU A 98 3.13 14.84 -2.29
C GLU A 98 2.78 14.43 -0.85
N GLU A 99 3.01 13.17 -0.49
CA GLU A 99 2.70 12.56 0.81
C GLU A 99 3.93 12.49 1.74
N ALA A 100 4.96 13.30 1.46
CA ALA A 100 6.26 13.24 2.12
C ALA A 100 6.19 13.50 3.64
N GLU A 101 5.27 14.35 4.09
CA GLU A 101 5.16 14.77 5.49
C GLU A 101 4.49 13.74 6.41
N TYR A 102 3.71 12.82 5.86
CA TYR A 102 2.95 11.86 6.67
C TYR A 102 3.83 10.82 7.36
N ALA A 103 3.47 10.41 8.57
CA ALA A 103 4.25 9.43 9.30
C ALA A 103 4.20 8.03 8.65
N THR A 104 5.19 7.22 8.97
CA THR A 104 5.24 5.80 8.59
C THR A 104 5.70 4.99 9.78
N GLU A 105 4.99 3.92 10.09
CA GLU A 105 5.37 3.00 11.18
C GLU A 105 5.69 1.61 10.66
N LEU A 106 6.55 0.93 11.41
CA LEU A 106 6.80 -0.49 11.26
C LEU A 106 5.76 -1.27 12.09
N MET A 107 5.18 -2.29 11.48
CA MET A 107 4.18 -3.15 12.10
C MET A 107 4.66 -4.60 12.10
N VAL A 108 4.60 -5.27 13.24
CA VAL A 108 5.00 -6.68 13.33
C VAL A 108 4.06 -7.56 12.50
N ARG A 109 4.57 -8.71 12.02
CA ARG A 109 3.89 -9.53 11.00
C ARG A 109 2.46 -9.93 11.37
N GLN A 110 2.21 -10.32 12.62
CA GLN A 110 0.87 -10.77 13.03
C GLN A 110 -0.16 -9.65 13.11
N GLU A 111 0.27 -8.47 13.53
CA GLU A 111 -0.58 -7.27 13.49
C GLU A 111 -0.88 -6.90 12.04
N PHE A 112 0.12 -6.99 11.16
CA PHE A 112 -0.05 -6.73 9.73
C PHE A 112 -1.06 -7.69 9.08
N TYR A 113 -1.01 -8.99 9.40
CA TYR A 113 -2.00 -9.97 8.95
C TYR A 113 -3.41 -9.65 9.43
N THR A 114 -3.53 -9.21 10.68
CA THR A 114 -4.82 -8.81 11.25
C THR A 114 -5.36 -7.55 10.57
N ALA A 115 -4.51 -6.53 10.39
CA ALA A 115 -4.88 -5.27 9.74
C ALA A 115 -5.27 -5.45 8.26
N THR A 116 -4.56 -6.33 7.53
CA THR A 116 -4.85 -6.59 6.11
C THR A 116 -6.26 -7.14 5.90
N ARG A 117 -6.79 -7.92 6.84
CA ARG A 117 -8.17 -8.47 6.75
C ARG A 117 -9.23 -7.37 6.74
N GLY A 118 -8.95 -6.23 7.36
CA GLY A 118 -9.83 -5.06 7.36
C GLY A 118 -9.64 -4.13 6.16
N CYS A 119 -8.69 -4.40 5.26
CA CYS A 119 -8.45 -3.55 4.10
C CYS A 119 -9.50 -3.80 3.02
N GLN A 120 -10.07 -2.72 2.49
CA GLN A 120 -11.05 -2.70 1.41
C GLN A 120 -10.46 -3.21 0.09
N LEU A 121 -9.13 -3.09 -0.06
CA LEU A 121 -8.39 -3.54 -1.22
C LEU A 121 -7.08 -4.18 -0.80
N VAL A 122 -6.78 -5.35 -1.36
CA VAL A 122 -5.45 -5.98 -1.28
C VAL A 122 -4.90 -6.09 -2.71
N ILE A 123 -3.70 -5.56 -2.93
CA ILE A 123 -2.99 -5.59 -4.22
C ILE A 123 -1.80 -6.52 -4.06
N SER A 124 -1.81 -7.68 -4.72
CA SER A 124 -0.66 -8.60 -4.72
C SER A 124 0.26 -8.33 -5.90
N THR A 125 1.57 -8.31 -5.64
CA THR A 125 2.62 -8.04 -6.63
C THR A 125 3.51 -9.27 -6.88
N ASN A 126 4.54 -9.14 -7.71
CA ASN A 126 5.63 -10.12 -7.80
C ASN A 126 6.92 -9.64 -7.11
N ASP A 127 6.81 -8.77 -6.12
CA ASP A 127 7.97 -8.39 -5.31
C ASP A 127 8.49 -9.61 -4.55
N MET A 128 9.75 -9.98 -4.79
CA MET A 128 10.39 -11.14 -4.16
C MET A 128 11.18 -10.76 -2.90
N ARG A 129 11.30 -9.46 -2.60
CA ARG A 129 12.00 -9.00 -1.39
C ARG A 129 11.17 -9.39 -0.16
N PRO A 130 11.80 -9.91 0.90
CA PRO A 130 11.08 -10.28 2.11
C PRO A 130 10.50 -9.03 2.78
N TYR A 131 9.31 -9.17 3.36
CA TYR A 131 8.61 -8.09 4.05
C TYR A 131 8.26 -6.89 3.16
N ALA A 132 8.13 -7.09 1.84
CA ALA A 132 7.72 -6.04 0.90
C ALA A 132 6.19 -5.85 0.90
N CYS A 133 5.63 -5.64 2.10
CA CYS A 133 4.21 -5.44 2.32
C CYS A 133 3.97 -4.12 3.09
N MET A 134 2.95 -3.37 2.67
CA MET A 134 2.54 -2.13 3.32
C MET A 134 1.03 -1.92 3.28
N ILE A 135 0.52 -1.08 4.17
CA ILE A 135 -0.88 -0.64 4.23
C ILE A 135 -0.91 0.89 4.16
N LEU A 136 -1.83 1.45 3.36
CA LEU A 136 -2.11 2.87 3.24
C LEU A 136 -3.55 3.15 3.68
N GLN A 137 -3.78 4.23 4.42
CA GLN A 137 -5.10 4.73 4.80
C GLN A 137 -5.47 5.97 3.98
N LYS A 138 -6.67 5.97 3.39
CA LYS A 138 -7.14 7.03 2.49
C LYS A 138 -7.54 8.29 3.24
N GLY A 139 -7.01 9.42 2.81
CA GLY A 139 -7.35 10.75 3.30
C GLY A 139 -8.53 11.40 2.61
N VAL A 140 -8.56 12.72 2.73
CA VAL A 140 -9.60 13.62 2.21
C VAL A 140 -8.95 14.61 1.24
N ILE A 141 -9.66 14.93 0.16
CA ILE A 141 -9.30 16.00 -0.80
C ILE A 141 -10.25 17.16 -0.54
N PHE A 142 -9.73 18.39 -0.41
CA PHE A 142 -10.51 19.58 -0.05
C PHE A 142 -10.71 20.57 -1.21
N ASP A 143 -10.04 20.34 -2.33
CA ASP A 143 -10.00 21.17 -3.53
C ASP A 143 -10.74 20.55 -4.74
#